data_AF-A0AAE0FSP9-F1
#
_entry.id   AF-A0AAE0FSP9-F1
#
_cell.length_a   1.000
_cell.length_b   1.000
_cell.length_c   1.000
_cell.angle_alpha   90.00
_cell.angle_beta   90.00
_cell.angle_gamma   90.00
#
_symmetry.space_group_name_H-M   'P 1'
#
loop_
_entity.id
_entity.type
_entity.pdbx_description
1 polymer ?
#
loop_
_entity_poly.entity_id
_entity_poly.type
_entity_poly.pdbx_seq_one_letter_code
_entity_poly.pdbx_strand_id
1 'polypeptide(L)'
;MQIEQDEEAFAEHFDRCGGKSSAITFHNLGRDALLAVPCPGFGHATQPTDFSHMAAFMRSATQQQIHELWQTIGKAMEQRLKSDAGKRIWLNTSGLGVYWLHIRLDTIPKYYQYLPYKNPH
;
A
#
# COMPACT_ATOMS: atom_id res chain seq x y z
N MET A 1 -6.13 12.99 15.88
CA MET A 1 -7.02 11.83 16.07
C MET A 1 -6.14 10.60 15.92
N GLN A 2 -6.08 9.77 16.95
CA GLN A 2 -5.33 8.52 16.91
C GLN A 2 -6.25 7.47 16.29
N ILE A 3 -5.85 6.91 15.14
CA ILE A 3 -6.65 5.93 14.40
C ILE A 3 -5.96 4.58 14.57
N GLU A 4 -6.70 3.63 15.14
CA GLU A 4 -6.25 2.26 15.31
C GLU A 4 -6.23 1.51 13.98
N GLN A 5 -5.30 0.58 13.88
CA GLN A 5 -5.12 -0.21 12.68
C GLN A 5 -6.16 -1.33 12.59
N ASP A 6 -6.66 -1.57 11.39
CA ASP A 6 -7.63 -2.65 11.11
C ASP A 6 -6.92 -3.79 10.38
N GLU A 7 -6.41 -4.76 11.15
CA GLU A 7 -5.71 -5.92 10.61
C GLU A 7 -6.67 -6.88 9.88
N GLU A 8 -7.91 -6.98 10.35
CA GLU A 8 -8.95 -7.86 9.77
C GLU A 8 -9.27 -7.46 8.32
N ALA A 9 -9.13 -6.19 7.97
CA ALA A 9 -9.38 -5.69 6.63
C ALA A 9 -8.58 -6.43 5.52
N PHE A 10 -7.41 -6.97 5.84
CA PHE A 10 -6.55 -7.70 4.90
C PHE A 10 -6.08 -9.06 5.44
N ALA A 11 -6.71 -9.60 6.49
CA ALA A 11 -6.31 -10.85 7.13
C ALA A 11 -6.20 -12.02 6.14
N GLU A 12 -7.15 -12.14 5.20
CA GLU A 12 -7.14 -13.18 4.16
C GLU A 12 -5.92 -13.14 3.21
N HIS A 13 -5.17 -12.04 3.22
CA HIS A 13 -3.97 -11.89 2.39
C HIS A 13 -2.68 -12.11 3.18
N PHE A 14 -2.69 -11.97 4.51
CA PHE A 14 -1.48 -12.01 5.32
C PHE A 14 -0.82 -13.39 5.42
N ASP A 15 -1.52 -14.47 5.08
CA ASP A 15 -0.90 -15.79 4.88
C ASP A 15 0.25 -15.74 3.86
N ARG A 16 0.17 -14.82 2.88
CA ARG A 16 1.19 -14.63 1.84
C ARG A 16 2.46 -13.96 2.35
N CYS A 17 2.43 -13.33 3.53
CA CYS A 17 3.61 -12.79 4.18
C CYS A 17 4.57 -13.92 4.59
N GLY A 18 4.01 -15.07 4.98
CA GLY A 18 4.75 -16.32 5.22
C GLY A 18 5.94 -16.23 6.17
N GLY A 19 5.97 -15.21 7.04
CA GLY A 19 7.11 -14.89 7.90
C GLY A 19 8.41 -14.54 7.16
N LYS A 20 8.36 -14.28 5.84
CA LYS A 20 9.54 -13.99 5.01
C LYS A 20 9.49 -12.66 4.25
N SER A 21 8.32 -12.06 4.09
CA SER A 21 8.15 -10.78 3.39
C SER A 21 7.57 -9.74 4.33
N SER A 22 8.12 -8.53 4.32
CA SER A 22 7.59 -7.39 5.09
C SER A 22 6.47 -6.64 4.36
N ALA A 23 6.19 -6.99 3.10
CA ALA A 23 5.11 -6.42 2.31
C ALA A 23 4.62 -7.39 1.22
N ILE A 24 3.35 -7.27 0.84
CA ILE A 24 2.70 -8.09 -0.19
C ILE A 24 1.86 -7.24 -1.13
N THR A 25 1.49 -7.80 -2.28
CA THR A 25 0.59 -7.17 -3.25
C THR A 25 -0.62 -8.02 -3.61
N PHE A 26 -1.79 -7.41 -3.76
CA PHE A 26 -3.02 -8.07 -4.19
C PHE A 26 -3.98 -7.08 -4.83
N HIS A 27 -4.93 -7.56 -5.63
CA HIS A 27 -5.98 -6.72 -6.15
C HIS A 27 -7.01 -6.40 -5.06
N ASN A 28 -7.51 -5.17 -5.04
CA ASN A 28 -8.67 -4.85 -4.21
C ASN A 28 -9.92 -5.63 -4.68
N LEU A 29 -11.01 -5.59 -3.89
CA LEU A 29 -12.25 -6.32 -4.17
C LEU A 29 -12.79 -6.08 -5.60
N GLY A 30 -12.80 -4.83 -6.05
CA GLY A 30 -13.25 -4.43 -7.40
C GLY A 30 -12.24 -4.71 -8.52
N ARG A 31 -11.02 -5.15 -8.18
CA ARG A 31 -9.88 -5.41 -9.07
C ARG A 31 -9.49 -4.24 -9.98
N ASP A 32 -9.90 -3.03 -9.63
CA ASP A 32 -9.54 -1.78 -10.33
C ASP A 32 -8.23 -1.16 -9.81
N ALA A 33 -7.72 -1.67 -8.68
CA ALA A 33 -6.44 -1.29 -8.12
C ALA A 33 -5.61 -2.51 -7.72
N LEU A 34 -4.30 -2.40 -7.90
CA LEU A 34 -3.35 -3.26 -7.20
C LEU A 34 -2.91 -2.55 -5.92
N LEU A 35 -3.03 -3.25 -4.80
CA LEU A 35 -2.62 -2.77 -3.49
C LEU A 35 -1.24 -3.34 -3.15
N ALA A 36 -0.37 -2.51 -2.57
CA ALA A 36 0.84 -2.93 -1.87
C ALA A 36 0.67 -2.57 -0.40
N VAL A 37 0.77 -3.56 0.48
CA VAL A 37 0.53 -3.40 1.92
C VAL A 37 1.71 -3.97 2.72
N PRO A 38 2.11 -3.35 3.84
CA PRO A 38 3.04 -3.96 4.77
C PRO A 38 2.38 -5.16 5.47
N CYS A 39 3.20 -6.16 5.79
CA CYS A 39 2.78 -7.35 6.53
C CYS A 39 2.78 -7.09 8.05
N PRO A 40 1.83 -7.67 8.80
CA PRO A 40 1.89 -7.70 10.26
C PRO A 40 3.14 -8.46 10.73
N GLY A 41 3.71 -8.06 11.87
CA GLY A 41 4.68 -8.87 12.61
C GLY A 41 6.13 -8.90 12.12
N PHE A 42 6.49 -8.18 11.04
CA PHE A 42 7.88 -8.13 10.55
C PHE A 42 8.75 -7.10 11.28
N GLY A 43 8.97 -7.26 12.58
CA GLY A 43 9.50 -6.20 13.44
C GLY A 43 8.38 -5.60 14.28
N HIS A 44 8.73 -5.10 15.46
CA HIS A 44 7.76 -4.85 16.52
C HIS A 44 6.73 -3.79 16.12
N ALA A 45 5.47 -4.22 15.88
CA ALA A 45 4.33 -3.36 16.07
C ALA A 45 4.29 -3.03 17.56
N THR A 46 4.78 -1.85 17.91
CA THR A 46 4.86 -1.41 19.30
C THR A 46 3.55 -0.78 19.76
N GLN A 47 2.76 -0.29 18.80
CA GLN A 47 1.51 0.41 19.05
C GLN A 47 0.41 -0.03 18.07
N PRO A 48 -0.87 0.01 18.47
CA PRO A 48 -2.01 -0.34 17.63
C PRO A 48 -2.24 0.62 16.45
N THR A 49 -1.36 1.60 16.26
CA THR A 49 -1.47 2.63 15.22
C THR A 49 -0.34 2.57 14.21
N ASP A 50 0.64 1.69 14.41
CA ASP A 50 1.87 1.68 13.63
C ASP A 50 1.61 1.45 12.14
N PHE A 51 0.57 0.70 11.81
CA PHE A 51 0.22 0.36 10.43
C PHE A 51 -0.97 1.15 9.91
N SER A 52 -1.55 2.09 10.65
CA SER A 52 -2.83 2.71 10.25
C SER A 52 -2.72 3.63 9.04
N HIS A 53 -1.58 4.29 8.85
CA HIS A 53 -1.30 5.14 7.68
C HIS A 53 0.21 5.35 7.46
N MET A 54 0.58 5.87 6.29
CA MET A 54 1.98 6.05 5.86
C MET A 54 2.84 6.78 6.91
N ALA A 55 2.35 7.89 7.46
CA ALA A 55 3.14 8.66 8.43
C ALA A 55 3.38 7.92 9.77
N ALA A 56 2.48 7.02 10.20
CA ALA A 56 2.67 6.24 11.41
C ALA A 56 3.72 5.15 11.12
N PHE A 57 3.53 4.42 10.03
CA PHE A 57 4.44 3.38 9.56
C PHE A 57 5.86 3.90 9.41
N MET A 58 6.07 5.05 8.76
CA MET A 58 7.41 5.62 8.58
C MET A 58 8.09 6.04 9.89
N ARG A 59 7.34 6.27 10.98
CA ARG A 59 7.90 6.63 12.29
C ARG A 59 8.23 5.42 13.17
N SER A 60 7.50 4.32 13.02
CA SER A 60 7.62 3.15 13.90
C SER A 60 8.20 1.91 13.23
N ALA A 61 8.06 1.76 11.91
CA ALA A 61 8.59 0.62 11.19
C ALA A 61 10.12 0.62 11.16
N THR A 62 10.69 -0.57 11.12
CA THR A 62 12.13 -0.76 10.94
C THR A 62 12.57 -0.29 9.55
N GLN A 63 13.85 0.07 9.40
CA GLN A 63 14.41 0.44 8.09
C GLN A 63 14.24 -0.69 7.05
N GLN A 64 14.31 -1.93 7.49
CA GLN A 64 14.08 -3.10 6.64
C GLN A 64 12.63 -3.13 6.12
N GLN A 65 11.62 -2.96 6.98
CA GLN A 65 10.22 -2.93 6.57
C GLN A 65 9.94 -1.78 5.58
N ILE A 66 10.47 -0.59 5.86
CA ILE A 66 10.34 0.57 4.98
C ILE A 66 10.96 0.24 3.62
N HIS A 67 12.18 -0.30 3.60
CA HIS A 67 12.87 -0.63 2.37
C HIS A 67 12.14 -1.70 1.56
N GLU A 68 11.70 -2.78 2.20
CA GLU A 68 10.96 -3.87 1.55
C GLU A 68 9.60 -3.42 1.01
N LEU A 69 8.91 -2.51 1.71
CA LEU A 69 7.67 -1.90 1.21
C LEU A 69 7.95 -1.11 -0.08
N TRP A 70 8.98 -0.26 -0.08
CA TRP A 70 9.38 0.50 -1.28
C TRP A 70 9.82 -0.39 -2.43
N GLN A 71 10.58 -1.45 -2.16
CA GLN A 71 10.95 -2.44 -3.18
C GLN A 71 9.72 -3.14 -3.76
N THR A 72 8.74 -3.47 -2.91
CA THR A 72 7.49 -4.12 -3.32
C THR A 72 6.68 -3.20 -4.22
N ILE A 73 6.55 -1.92 -3.86
CA ILE A 73 5.90 -0.89 -4.69
C ILE A 73 6.64 -0.74 -6.02
N GLY A 74 7.97 -0.65 -6.01
CA GLY A 74 8.79 -0.48 -7.21
C GLY A 74 8.63 -1.65 -8.18
N LYS A 75 8.72 -2.89 -7.69
CA LYS A 75 8.52 -4.11 -8.49
C LYS A 75 7.10 -4.16 -9.08
N ALA A 76 6.09 -3.84 -8.28
CA ALA A 76 4.70 -3.80 -8.73
C ALA A 76 4.47 -2.74 -9.81
N MET A 77 5.04 -1.55 -9.65
CA MET A 77 4.97 -0.48 -10.64
C MET A 77 5.67 -0.87 -11.94
N GLU A 78 6.89 -1.42 -11.85
CA GLU A 78 7.65 -1.87 -13.02
C GLU A 78 6.89 -2.94 -13.82
N GLN A 79 6.37 -3.97 -13.13
CA GLN A 79 5.56 -5.02 -13.76
C GLN A 79 4.31 -4.45 -14.44
N ARG A 80 3.65 -3.49 -13.79
CA ARG A 80 2.43 -2.88 -14.32
C ARG A 80 2.73 -2.01 -15.54
N LEU A 81 3.80 -1.21 -15.51
CA LEU A 81 4.23 -0.40 -16.66
C LEU A 81 4.59 -1.27 -17.87
N LYS A 82 5.20 -2.44 -17.65
CA LYS A 82 5.49 -3.41 -18.72
C LYS A 82 4.23 -4.06 -19.28
N SER A 83 3.29 -4.42 -18.42
CA SER A 83 2.07 -5.15 -18.81
C SER A 83 0.99 -4.26 -19.45
N ASP A 84 0.94 -3.00 -19.04
CA ASP A 84 -0.03 -2.00 -19.50
C ASP A 84 0.68 -0.89 -20.30
N ALA A 85 1.50 -1.27 -21.28
CA ALA A 85 2.26 -0.34 -22.10
C ALA A 85 1.35 0.76 -22.68
N GLY A 86 1.71 2.02 -22.42
CA GLY A 86 0.97 3.20 -22.87
C GLY A 86 -0.19 3.65 -21.95
N LYS A 87 -0.52 2.91 -20.89
CA LYS A 87 -1.51 3.35 -19.89
C LYS A 87 -0.84 4.04 -18.72
N ARG A 88 -1.53 5.05 -18.17
CA ARG A 88 -1.10 5.76 -16.97
C ARG A 88 -1.50 4.95 -15.72
N ILE A 89 -0.61 4.92 -14.73
CA ILE A 89 -0.84 4.30 -13.42
C ILE A 89 -0.82 5.40 -12.37
N TRP A 90 -1.74 5.32 -11.42
CA TRP A 90 -1.95 6.35 -10.39
C TRP A 90 -1.55 5.81 -9.02
N LEU A 91 -0.41 6.26 -8.50
CA LEU A 91 0.17 5.81 -7.23
C LEU A 91 -0.25 6.71 -6.06
N ASN A 92 -1.00 6.18 -5.09
CA ASN A 92 -1.47 6.96 -3.95
C ASN A 92 -1.64 6.11 -2.69
N THR A 93 -1.84 6.75 -1.53
CA THR A 93 -2.13 6.09 -0.25
C THR A 93 -3.57 6.33 0.22
N SER A 94 -4.47 6.70 -0.69
CA SER A 94 -5.82 7.13 -0.32
C SER A 94 -6.71 5.93 -0.04
N GLY A 95 -7.25 5.85 1.16
CA GLY A 95 -8.26 4.87 1.55
C GLY A 95 -8.86 5.32 2.87
N LEU A 96 -10.10 5.81 2.83
CA LEU A 96 -10.73 6.41 4.00
C LEU A 96 -11.53 5.40 4.84
N GLY A 97 -11.78 4.20 4.29
CA GLY A 97 -12.59 3.17 4.92
C GLY A 97 -11.83 1.97 5.48
N VAL A 98 -10.49 1.94 5.32
CA VAL A 98 -9.65 0.86 5.85
C VAL A 98 -8.42 1.49 6.49
N TYR A 99 -8.22 1.22 7.77
CA TYR A 99 -7.14 1.77 8.57
C TYR A 99 -5.96 0.81 8.65
N TRP A 100 -5.53 0.30 7.49
CA TRP A 100 -4.25 -0.38 7.34
C TRP A 100 -3.56 0.22 6.13
N LEU A 101 -2.28 0.55 6.25
CA LEU A 101 -1.53 1.21 5.19
C LEU A 101 -1.62 0.38 3.91
N HIS A 102 -2.17 0.97 2.86
CA HIS A 102 -2.20 0.38 1.54
C HIS A 102 -1.86 1.43 0.49
N ILE A 103 -0.83 1.12 -0.27
CA ILE A 103 -0.43 1.90 -1.44
C ILE A 103 -1.22 1.34 -2.62
N ARG A 104 -1.88 2.22 -3.34
CA ARG A 104 -2.75 1.88 -4.46
C ARG A 104 -2.08 2.24 -5.77
N LEU A 105 -2.10 1.29 -6.71
CA LEU A 105 -1.79 1.48 -8.11
C LEU A 105 -3.12 1.38 -8.88
N ASP A 106 -3.81 2.51 -9.00
CA ASP A 106 -5.11 2.63 -9.66
C ASP A 106 -4.96 2.87 -11.17
N THR A 107 -5.97 2.47 -11.96
CA THR A 107 -6.05 2.75 -13.39
C THR A 107 -6.61 4.14 -13.72
N ILE A 108 -7.26 4.79 -12.74
CA ILE A 108 -7.84 6.13 -12.84
C ILE A 108 -7.44 7.01 -11.64
N PRO A 109 -7.39 8.34 -11.78
CA PRO A 109 -7.00 9.25 -10.70
C PRO A 109 -8.14 9.55 -9.71
N LYS A 110 -8.85 8.51 -9.22
CA LYS A 110 -10.07 8.66 -8.39
C LYS A 110 -9.84 9.52 -7.15
N TYR A 111 -8.68 9.39 -6.50
CA TYR A 111 -8.38 10.04 -5.23
C TYR A 111 -7.50 11.28 -5.33
N TYR A 112 -7.05 11.64 -6.53
CA TYR A 112 -6.27 12.86 -6.72
C TYR A 112 -7.21 14.06 -6.62
N GLN A 113 -6.89 15.04 -5.78
CA GLN A 113 -7.70 16.25 -5.64
C GLN A 113 -7.11 17.42 -6.44
N TYR A 114 -5.78 17.45 -6.57
CA TYR A 114 -5.08 18.45 -7.35
C TYR A 114 -5.19 18.15 -8.85
N LEU A 115 -6.00 18.94 -9.55
CA LEU A 115 -6.34 18.73 -10.97
C LEU A 115 -5.12 18.63 -11.90
N PRO A 116 -4.04 19.41 -11.73
CA PRO A 116 -2.87 19.29 -12.60
C PRO A 116 -2.20 17.91 -12.56
N TYR A 117 -2.35 17.15 -11.48
CA TYR A 117 -1.88 15.77 -11.47
C TYR A 117 -2.72 14.85 -12.33
N LYS A 118 -4.02 15.12 -12.53
CA LYS A 118 -4.93 14.30 -13.35
C LYS A 118 -4.66 14.40 -14.85
N ASN A 119 -4.06 15.50 -15.27
CA ASN A 119 -3.77 15.78 -16.67
C ASN A 119 -2.34 16.34 -16.81
N PRO A 120 -1.32 15.50 -16.60
CA PRO A 120 0.05 15.91 -16.90
C PRO A 120 0.15 16.00 -18.43
N HIS A 121 0.30 17.23 -18.92
CA HIS A 121 0.46 17.59 -20.33
C HIS A 121 1.42 16.66 -21.08
#